data_AF-A0A0M1JA83-F1
#
_entry.id   AF-A0A0M1JA83-F1
#
_cell.length_a   1.000
_cell.length_b   1.000
_cell.length_c   1.000
_cell.angle_alpha   90.00
_cell.angle_beta   90.00
_cell.angle_gamma   90.00
#
_symmetry.space_group_name_H-M   'P 1'
#
loop_
_entity.id
_entity.type
_entity.pdbx_description
1 polymer ?
#
loop_
_entity_poly.entity_id
_entity_poly.type
_entity_poly.pdbx_seq_one_letter_code
_entity_poly.pdbx_strand_id
1 'polypeptide(L)'
;QAPKLWHTIHTAEIPDTIRSNLQQILELWFFEKFKDKDEQEVLTMLQTLTPLEETLAYRNIFAKGEMRGKAEGAALMLKTLIIGKFKKLPQWAEQKIDKANSTQLENWAKNIFAAKTLKQMLSD
;
A
#
# COMPACT_ATOMS: atom_id res chain seq x y z
N GLN A 1 -26.26 4.59 -5.09
CA GLN A 1 -27.00 3.47 -5.73
C GLN A 1 -26.37 3.11 -7.08
N ALA A 2 -26.24 4.08 -7.98
CA ALA A 2 -25.47 4.04 -9.24
C ALA A 2 -24.11 3.27 -9.21
N PRO A 3 -23.19 3.56 -8.26
CA PRO A 3 -21.93 2.81 -8.06
C PRO A 3 -22.08 1.28 -7.92
N LYS A 4 -23.07 0.89 -7.11
CA LYS A 4 -23.30 -0.52 -6.76
C LYS A 4 -23.84 -1.30 -7.95
N LEU A 5 -24.68 -0.68 -8.78
CA LEU A 5 -25.22 -1.27 -10.00
C LEU A 5 -24.12 -1.49 -11.05
N TRP A 6 -23.24 -0.49 -11.25
CA TRP A 6 -22.09 -0.61 -12.14
C TRP A 6 -21.16 -1.75 -11.73
N HIS A 7 -20.79 -1.80 -10.45
CA HIS A 7 -19.97 -2.88 -9.91
C HIS A 7 -20.64 -4.26 -10.06
N THR A 8 -21.94 -4.36 -9.75
CA THR A 8 -22.70 -5.62 -9.87
C THR A 8 -22.73 -6.14 -11.31
N ILE A 9 -22.89 -5.26 -12.31
CA ILE A 9 -22.86 -5.67 -13.73
C ILE A 9 -21.45 -6.14 -14.14
N HIS A 10 -20.39 -5.56 -13.58
CA HIS A 10 -19.01 -5.92 -13.90
C HIS A 10 -18.50 -7.15 -13.15
N THR A 11 -19.07 -7.49 -12.00
CA THR A 11 -18.65 -8.67 -11.21
C THR A 11 -19.59 -9.87 -11.33
N ALA A 12 -20.78 -9.70 -11.92
CA ALA A 12 -21.69 -10.82 -12.18
C ALA A 12 -21.11 -11.80 -13.20
N GLU A 13 -21.32 -13.11 -12.96
CA GLU A 13 -21.05 -14.18 -13.93
C GLU A 13 -22.17 -14.24 -14.98
N ILE A 14 -22.21 -13.23 -15.85
CA ILE A 14 -23.14 -13.14 -16.97
C ILE A 14 -22.39 -13.12 -18.30
N PRO A 15 -22.98 -13.66 -19.38
CA PRO A 15 -22.45 -13.56 -20.74
C PRO A 15 -22.12 -12.12 -21.15
N ASP A 16 -21.04 -11.93 -21.91
CA ASP A 16 -20.53 -10.61 -22.29
C ASP A 16 -21.55 -9.78 -23.08
N THR A 17 -22.38 -10.43 -23.91
CA THR A 17 -23.48 -9.77 -24.62
C THR A 17 -24.51 -9.17 -23.65
N ILE A 18 -24.82 -9.88 -22.57
CA ILE A 18 -25.77 -9.41 -21.55
C ILE A 18 -25.14 -8.29 -20.72
N ARG A 19 -23.86 -8.44 -20.38
CA ARG A 19 -23.08 -7.40 -19.68
C ARG A 19 -23.04 -6.09 -20.46
N SER A 20 -22.73 -6.16 -21.76
CA SER A 20 -22.69 -4.98 -22.63
C SER A 20 -24.04 -4.30 -22.76
N ASN A 21 -25.13 -5.07 -22.89
CA ASN A 21 -26.47 -4.52 -22.93
C ASN A 21 -26.86 -3.82 -21.61
N LEU A 22 -26.51 -4.40 -20.47
CA LEU A 22 -26.78 -3.81 -19.16
C LEU A 22 -25.94 -2.55 -18.89
N GLN A 23 -24.69 -2.52 -19.35
CA GLN A 23 -23.84 -1.33 -19.31
C GLN A 23 -24.47 -0.18 -20.12
N GLN A 24 -24.88 -0.44 -21.36
CA GLN A 24 -25.52 0.56 -22.23
C GLN A 24 -26.82 1.11 -21.62
N ILE A 25 -27.67 0.26 -21.07
CA ILE A 25 -28.92 0.69 -20.41
C ILE A 25 -28.60 1.59 -19.20
N LEU A 26 -27.59 1.20 -18.43
CA LEU A 26 -27.19 1.97 -17.25
C LEU A 26 -26.59 3.33 -17.66
N GLU A 27 -25.75 3.38 -18.69
CA GLU A 27 -25.21 4.62 -19.28
C GLU A 27 -26.32 5.55 -19.77
N LEU A 28 -27.30 5.03 -20.52
CA LEU A 28 -28.45 5.81 -20.99
C LEU A 28 -29.28 6.39 -19.83
N TRP A 29 -29.50 5.60 -18.78
CA TRP A 29 -30.19 6.08 -17.57
C TRP A 29 -29.39 7.16 -16.83
N PHE A 30 -28.06 7.07 -16.82
CA PHE A 30 -27.20 8.10 -16.24
C PHE A 30 -27.30 9.42 -17.01
N PHE A 31 -27.28 9.40 -18.34
CA PHE A 31 -27.45 10.60 -19.16
C PHE A 31 -28.83 11.24 -18.99
N GLU A 32 -29.89 10.43 -18.85
CA GLU A 32 -31.22 10.96 -18.56
C GLU A 32 -31.30 11.58 -17.16
N LYS A 33 -30.57 11.04 -16.19
CA LYS A 33 -30.60 11.50 -14.80
C LYS A 33 -29.73 12.75 -14.57
N PHE A 34 -28.60 12.86 -15.27
CA PHE A 34 -27.65 13.96 -15.17
C PHE A 34 -27.65 14.77 -16.47
N LYS A 35 -28.81 15.41 -16.74
CA LYS A 35 -29.06 16.18 -17.97
C LYS A 35 -28.17 17.41 -18.12
N ASP A 36 -27.50 17.81 -17.04
CA ASP A 36 -26.61 18.95 -16.92
C ASP A 36 -25.12 18.58 -17.06
N LYS A 37 -24.80 17.31 -17.35
CA LYS A 37 -23.42 16.81 -17.41
C LYS A 37 -23.07 16.23 -18.76
N ASP A 38 -21.84 16.46 -19.19
CA ASP A 38 -21.33 15.88 -20.43
C ASP A 38 -20.82 14.43 -20.24
N GLU A 39 -20.55 13.77 -21.37
CA GLU A 39 -20.07 12.38 -21.42
C GLU A 39 -18.81 12.15 -20.58
N GLN A 40 -17.88 13.10 -20.58
CA GLN A 40 -16.62 12.99 -19.88
C GLN A 40 -16.80 13.18 -18.37
N GLU A 41 -17.68 14.08 -17.95
CA GLU A 41 -18.05 14.29 -16.56
C GLU A 41 -18.78 13.08 -15.97
N VAL A 42 -19.72 12.50 -16.72
CA VAL A 42 -20.43 11.27 -16.35
C VAL A 42 -19.46 10.11 -16.24
N LEU A 43 -18.53 9.95 -17.19
CA LEU A 43 -17.50 8.92 -17.15
C LEU A 43 -16.52 9.11 -15.98
N THR A 44 -16.20 10.35 -15.62
CA THR A 44 -15.35 10.67 -14.46
C THR A 44 -16.06 10.34 -13.13
N MET A 45 -17.37 10.58 -13.05
CA MET A 45 -18.21 10.10 -11.93
C MET A 45 -18.28 8.56 -11.88
N LEU A 46 -18.13 7.87 -13.01
CA LEU A 46 -18.01 6.42 -13.08
C LEU A 46 -16.59 5.90 -12.78
N GLN A 47 -15.54 6.69 -13.02
CA GLN A 47 -14.15 6.32 -12.71
C GLN A 47 -13.80 6.54 -11.22
N THR A 48 -14.48 7.46 -10.55
CA THR A 48 -14.49 7.55 -9.08
C THR A 48 -15.17 6.34 -8.40
N LEU A 49 -15.62 5.33 -9.16
CA LEU A 49 -16.24 4.07 -8.68
C LEU A 49 -15.29 2.91 -8.43
N THR A 50 -14.00 3.01 -8.78
CA THR A 50 -13.02 2.13 -8.13
C THR A 50 -12.68 2.84 -6.82
N PRO A 51 -13.08 2.32 -5.64
CA PRO A 51 -12.58 2.86 -4.37
C PRO A 51 -11.07 3.04 -4.51
N LEU A 52 -10.52 4.15 -4.03
CA LEU A 52 -9.10 4.43 -4.21
C LEU A 52 -8.26 3.23 -3.73
N GLU A 53 -8.71 2.58 -2.66
CA GLU A 53 -8.21 1.35 -2.04
C GLU A 53 -8.14 0.13 -2.98
N GLU A 54 -8.99 0.09 -4.01
CA GLU A 54 -9.02 -0.97 -5.02
C GLU A 54 -8.12 -0.69 -6.22
N THR A 55 -7.63 0.54 -6.37
CA THR A 55 -6.69 0.87 -7.45
C THR A 55 -5.33 0.22 -7.21
N LEU A 56 -4.73 -0.36 -8.25
CA LEU A 56 -3.37 -0.93 -8.18
C LEU A 56 -2.35 0.11 -7.71
N ALA A 57 -2.52 1.37 -8.14
CA ALA A 57 -1.67 2.49 -7.73
C ALA A 57 -1.71 2.73 -6.21
N TYR A 58 -2.92 2.81 -5.62
CA TYR A 58 -3.04 2.98 -4.17
C TYR A 58 -2.53 1.76 -3.40
N ARG A 59 -2.87 0.53 -3.82
CA ARG A 59 -2.36 -0.69 -3.16
C ARG A 59 -0.83 -0.70 -3.14
N ASN A 60 -0.19 -0.33 -4.23
CA ASN A 60 1.27 -0.24 -4.32
C ASN A 60 1.84 0.86 -3.43
N ILE A 61 1.23 2.05 -3.42
CA ILE A 61 1.67 3.18 -2.57
C ILE A 61 1.49 2.83 -1.09
N PHE A 62 0.35 2.27 -0.72
CA PHE A 62 0.03 1.86 0.64
C PHE A 62 0.99 0.75 1.11
N ALA A 63 1.18 -0.30 0.31
CA ALA A 63 2.14 -1.37 0.62
C ALA A 63 3.56 -0.83 0.78
N LYS A 64 3.99 0.09 -0.10
CA LYS A 64 5.29 0.77 0.02
C LYS A 64 5.39 1.60 1.31
N GLY A 65 4.33 2.31 1.68
CA GLY A 65 4.22 3.05 2.92
C GLY A 65 4.28 2.15 4.15
N GLU A 66 3.55 1.04 4.15
CA GLU A 66 3.54 0.05 5.23
C GLU A 66 4.93 -0.60 5.41
N MET A 67 5.56 -1.02 4.31
CA MET A 67 6.93 -1.57 4.34
C MET A 67 7.93 -0.55 4.89
N ARG A 68 7.83 0.71 4.45
CA ARG A 68 8.68 1.80 4.95
C ARG A 68 8.46 2.05 6.44
N GLY A 69 7.21 2.16 6.88
CA GLY A 69 6.88 2.37 8.29
C GLY A 69 7.35 1.22 9.19
N LYS A 70 7.24 -0.03 8.73
CA LYS A 70 7.81 -1.19 9.42
C LYS A 70 9.33 -1.12 9.54
N ALA A 71 10.02 -0.76 8.46
CA ALA A 71 11.48 -0.61 8.47
C ALA A 71 11.93 0.54 9.39
N GLU A 72 11.29 1.71 9.33
CA GLU A 72 11.58 2.86 10.20
C GLU A 72 11.34 2.51 11.68
N GLY A 73 10.22 1.84 11.98
CA GLY A 73 9.93 1.35 13.33
C GLY A 73 10.96 0.34 13.84
N ALA A 74 11.32 -0.65 13.01
CA ALA A 74 12.34 -1.65 13.35
C ALA A 74 13.72 -1.01 13.57
N ALA A 75 14.11 -0.05 12.72
CA ALA A 75 15.35 0.70 12.85
C ALA A 75 15.40 1.48 14.17
N LEU A 76 14.34 2.21 14.51
CA LEU A 76 14.23 2.95 15.77
C LEU A 76 14.38 2.01 16.97
N MET A 77 13.64 0.89 16.97
CA MET A 77 13.68 -0.10 18.06
C MET A 77 15.08 -0.72 18.19
N LEU A 78 15.73 -1.04 17.06
CA LEU A 78 17.08 -1.60 17.04
C LEU A 78 18.12 -0.62 17.58
N LYS A 79 18.02 0.67 17.24
CA LYS A 79 18.89 1.73 17.81
C LYS A 79 18.75 1.79 19.33
N THR A 80 17.51 1.76 19.86
CA THR A 80 17.26 1.75 21.31
C THR A 80 17.88 0.53 21.98
N LEU A 81 17.71 -0.67 21.39
CA LEU A 81 18.30 -1.90 21.92
C LEU A 81 19.84 -1.88 21.90
N ILE A 82 20.45 -1.35 20.84
CA ILE A 82 21.91 -1.19 20.72
C ILE A 82 22.44 -0.25 21.80
N ILE A 83 21.79 0.90 22.02
CA ILE A 83 22.16 1.81 23.10
C ILE A 83 22.01 1.12 24.46
N GLY A 84 20.94 0.35 24.68
CA GLY A 84 20.73 -0.41 25.91
C GLY A 84 21.85 -1.42 26.19
N LYS A 85 22.21 -2.24 25.19
CA LYS A 85 23.21 -3.32 25.30
C LYS A 85 24.65 -2.81 25.27
N PHE A 86 24.99 -2.01 24.27
CA PHE A 86 26.36 -1.59 23.99
C PHE A 86 26.71 -0.20 24.53
N LYS A 87 25.76 0.50 25.18
CA LYS A 87 25.88 1.84 25.80
C LYS A 87 26.17 2.99 24.84
N LYS A 88 26.57 2.70 23.60
CA LYS A 88 26.86 3.68 22.56
C LYS A 88 26.31 3.23 21.21
N LEU A 89 25.81 4.20 20.45
CA LEU A 89 25.47 4.05 19.04
C LEU A 89 26.36 5.00 18.22
N PRO A 90 27.47 4.50 17.64
CA PRO A 90 28.34 5.32 16.80
C PRO A 90 27.64 5.67 15.47
N GLN A 91 28.00 6.82 14.90
CA GLN A 91 27.36 7.36 13.68
C GLN A 91 27.37 6.40 12.49
N TRP A 92 28.44 5.62 12.31
CA TRP A 92 28.51 4.63 11.22
C TRP A 92 27.46 3.52 11.37
N ALA A 93 27.14 3.13 12.61
CA ALA A 93 26.17 2.08 12.90
C ALA A 93 24.75 2.61 12.69
N GLU A 94 24.50 3.84 13.14
CA GLU A 94 23.26 4.55 12.88
C GLU A 94 22.99 4.68 11.38
N GLN A 95 23.95 5.17 10.60
CA GLN A 95 23.80 5.29 9.16
C GLN A 95 23.60 3.93 8.46
N LYS A 96 24.21 2.85 8.98
CA LYS A 96 24.00 1.51 8.44
C LYS A 96 22.59 0.99 8.73
N ILE A 97 22.06 1.27 9.93
CA ILE A 97 20.70 0.92 10.32
C ILE A 97 19.67 1.69 9.51
N ASP A 98 19.88 2.99 9.29
CA ASP A 98 18.94 3.85 8.55
C ASP A 98 18.81 3.50 7.07
N LYS A 99 19.82 2.83 6.50
CA LYS A 99 19.83 2.38 5.10
C LYS A 99 19.39 0.93 4.92
N ALA A 100 19.22 0.19 6.02
CA ALA A 100 18.92 -1.23 5.97
C ALA A 100 17.44 -1.47 5.64
N ASN A 101 17.15 -2.56 4.94
CA ASN A 101 15.79 -3.02 4.73
C ASN A 101 15.26 -3.77 5.96
N SER A 102 13.94 -4.00 6.00
CA SER A 102 13.27 -4.68 7.13
C SER A 102 13.89 -6.04 7.46
N THR A 103 14.26 -6.84 6.45
CA THR A 103 14.86 -8.17 6.64
C THR A 103 16.22 -8.11 7.33
N GLN A 104 17.08 -7.17 6.93
CA GLN A 104 18.37 -6.95 7.59
C GLN A 104 18.19 -6.51 9.04
N LEU A 105 17.27 -5.57 9.29
CA LEU A 105 16.97 -5.07 10.62
C LEU A 105 16.46 -6.18 11.55
N GLU A 106 15.57 -7.04 11.07
CA GLU A 106 15.07 -8.19 11.82
C GLU A 106 16.16 -9.22 12.14
N ASN A 107 17.04 -9.51 11.17
CA ASN A 107 18.15 -10.43 11.38
C ASN A 107 19.13 -9.89 12.45
N TRP A 108 19.46 -8.60 12.38
CA TRP A 108 20.28 -7.95 13.40
C TRP A 108 19.58 -7.95 14.76
N ALA A 109 18.27 -7.69 14.81
CA ALA A 109 17.49 -7.74 16.05
C ALA A 109 17.52 -9.13 16.71
N LYS A 110 17.39 -10.21 15.94
CA LYS A 110 17.50 -11.59 16.44
C LYS A 110 18.89 -11.89 17.00
N ASN A 111 19.92 -11.39 16.31
CA ASN A 111 21.31 -11.64 16.68
C ASN A 111 21.84 -10.70 17.76
N ILE A 112 21.07 -9.68 18.17
CA ILE A 112 21.57 -8.64 19.07
C ILE A 112 22.04 -9.20 20.40
N PHE A 113 21.35 -10.20 20.97
CA PHE A 113 21.70 -10.76 22.27
C PHE A 113 22.90 -11.72 22.19
N ALA A 114 23.04 -12.44 21.08
CA ALA A 114 24.16 -13.38 20.85
C ALA A 114 25.47 -12.68 20.46
N ALA A 115 25.40 -11.53 19.78
CA ALA A 115 26.58 -10.84 19.29
C ALA A 115 27.44 -10.25 20.42
N LYS A 116 28.75 -10.50 20.39
CA LYS A 116 29.69 -9.97 21.39
C LYS A 116 30.08 -8.52 21.14
N THR A 117 30.00 -8.08 19.89
CA THR A 117 30.36 -6.72 19.48
C THR A 117 29.33 -6.13 18.53
N LEU A 118 29.24 -4.80 18.51
CA LEU A 118 28.37 -4.08 17.58
C LEU A 118 28.72 -4.36 16.11
N LYS A 119 30.01 -4.51 15.79
CA LYS A 119 30.47 -4.82 14.43
C LYS A 119 30.01 -6.21 13.98
N GLN A 120 30.11 -7.20 14.86
CA GLN A 120 29.60 -8.55 14.60
C GLN A 120 28.08 -8.55 14.43
N MET A 121 27.38 -7.78 15.26
CA MET A 121 25.92 -7.68 15.23
C MET A 121 25.40 -7.10 13.91
N LEU A 122 26.09 -6.08 13.37
CA LEU A 122 25.76 -5.42 12.11
C LEU A 122 26.53 -6.00 10.91
N SER A 123 27.08 -7.20 11.02
CA SER A 123 27.61 -7.93 9.87
C SER A 123 26.44 -8.56 9.10
N ASP A 124 26.59 -8.71 7.78
CA ASP A 124 25.55 -9.28 6.92
C ASP A 124 25.40 -10.79 7.14
#